data_AF-X0X0E4-F1
#
_entry.id   AF-X0X0E4-F1
#
_cell.length_a   1.000
_cell.length_b   1.000
_cell.length_c   1.000
_cell.angle_alpha   90.00
_cell.angle_beta   90.00
_cell.angle_gamma   90.00
#
_symmetry.space_group_name_H-M   'P 1'
#
loop_
_entity.id
_entity.type
_entity.pdbx_description
1 polymer ?
#
loop_
_entity_poly.entity_id
_entity_poly.type
_entity_poly.pdbx_seq_one_letter_code
_entity_poly.pdbx_strand_id
1 'polypeptide(L)' 'NATGVDSLETSKRDQVRRACRWLESAGVAIPRKPNGEPDVTVAISPAFALDASDVEAQRDRLPLLRAGDSLHIE' A
#
# COMPACT_ATOMS: atom_id res chain seq x y z
N ASN A 1 -20.87 -16.52 4.08
CA ASN A 1 -20.94 -15.08 4.40
C ASN A 1 -20.05 -14.35 3.40
N ALA A 2 -20.60 -13.99 2.25
CA ALA A 2 -19.83 -13.62 1.05
C ALA A 2 -19.82 -12.11 0.73
N THR A 3 -20.60 -11.29 1.44
CA THR A 3 -20.66 -9.84 1.21
C THR A 3 -21.14 -9.14 2.49
N GLY A 4 -20.25 -8.39 3.11
CA GLY A 4 -20.41 -7.73 4.40
C GLY A 4 -19.12 -6.98 4.73
N VAL A 5 -19.14 -6.01 5.65
CA VAL A 5 -17.99 -5.15 5.95
C VAL A 5 -16.72 -5.95 6.33
N ASP A 6 -16.85 -7.23 6.69
CA ASP A 6 -15.80 -8.23 6.89
C ASP A 6 -15.59 -9.18 5.69
N SER A 7 -15.63 -8.66 4.46
CA SER A 7 -15.37 -9.44 3.24
C SER A 7 -13.89 -9.42 2.85
N LEU A 8 -13.47 -10.39 2.04
CA LEU A 8 -12.13 -10.44 1.45
C LEU A 8 -11.77 -9.14 0.72
N GLU A 9 -12.74 -8.49 0.07
CA GLU A 9 -12.57 -7.22 -0.63
C GLU A 9 -12.25 -6.06 0.33
N THR A 10 -12.95 -5.97 1.47
CA THR A 10 -12.68 -4.98 2.50
C THR A 10 -11.29 -5.18 3.09
N SER A 11 -10.95 -6.42 3.43
CA SER A 11 -9.63 -6.77 3.96
C SER A 11 -8.49 -6.43 3.00
N LYS A 12 -8.63 -6.76 1.70
CA LYS A 12 -7.64 -6.41 0.67
C LYS A 12 -7.46 -4.91 0.54
N ARG A 13 -8.57 -4.17 0.49
CA ARG A 13 -8.55 -2.70 0.39
C ARG A 13 -7.86 -2.06 1.59
N ASP A 14 -8.14 -2.53 2.80
CA ASP A 14 -7.52 -2.00 4.02
C ASP A 14 -6.03 -2.38 4.14
N GLN A 15 -5.61 -3.54 3.62
CA GLN A 15 -4.19 -3.89 3.48
C GLN A 15 -3.47 -2.95 2.50
N VAL A 16 -4.05 -2.69 1.32
CA VAL A 16 -3.48 -1.75 0.34
C VAL A 16 -3.39 -0.35 0.93
N ARG A 17 -4.44 0.12 1.61
CA ARG A 17 -4.43 1.42 2.29
C ARG A 17 -3.33 1.52 3.34
N ARG A 18 -3.11 0.47 4.13
CA ARG A 18 -2.02 0.42 5.12
C ARG A 18 -0.65 0.51 4.43
N ALA A 19 -0.41 -0.31 3.42
CA ALA A 19 0.85 -0.30 2.67
C ALA A 19 1.12 1.06 2.04
N CYS A 20 0.10 1.69 1.44
CA CYS A 20 0.22 3.04 0.89
C CYS A 20 0.60 4.08 1.95
N ARG A 21 0.01 4.02 3.15
CA ARG A 21 0.38 4.95 4.24
C ARG A 21 1.84 4.80 4.69
N TRP A 22 2.37 3.58 4.68
CA TRP A 22 3.78 3.34 5.01
C TRP A 22 4.69 3.94 3.93
N LEU A 23 4.37 3.72 2.66
CA LEU A 23 5.09 4.33 1.53
C LEU A 23 5.05 5.87 1.59
N GLU A 24 3.90 6.47 1.93
CA GLU A 24 3.77 7.92 2.11
C GLU A 24 4.65 8.44 3.25
N SER A 25 4.76 7.70 4.35
CA SER A 25 5.64 8.06 5.47
C SER A 25 7.11 8.03 5.04
N ALA A 26 7.47 7.12 4.14
CA ALA A 26 8.79 7.06 3.50
C ALA A 26 9.01 8.10 2.39
N GLY A 27 8.04 8.98 2.12
CA GLY A 27 8.13 10.05 1.13
C GLY A 27 7.71 9.67 -0.29
N VAL A 28 7.12 8.49 -0.50
CA VAL A 28 6.59 8.08 -1.81
C VAL A 28 5.23 8.73 -2.04
N ALA A 29 5.08 9.41 -3.17
CA ALA A 29 3.80 9.96 -3.58
C ALA A 29 2.85 8.84 -4.06
N ILE A 30 1.72 8.67 -3.39
CA ILE A 30 0.70 7.68 -3.77
C ILE A 30 -0.38 8.36 -4.62
N PRO A 31 -0.56 7.95 -5.89
CA PRO A 31 -1.64 8.48 -6.70
C PRO A 31 -2.99 8.01 -6.13
N ARG A 32 -3.95 8.94 -6.11
CA ARG A 32 -5.28 8.73 -5.54
C ARG A 32 -6.36 8.90 -6.60
N LYS A 33 -7.41 8.10 -6.48
CA LYS A 33 -8.66 8.26 -7.22
C LYS A 33 -9.41 9.52 -6.73
N PRO A 34 -10.36 10.05 -7.51
CA PRO A 34 -11.20 11.16 -7.09
C PRO A 34 -12.03 10.90 -5.81
N ASN A 35 -12.22 9.63 -5.42
CA ASN A 35 -12.87 9.26 -4.16
C ASN A 35 -11.91 9.22 -2.94
N GLY A 36 -10.62 9.57 -3.14
CA GLY A 36 -9.58 9.56 -2.10
C GLY A 36 -8.90 8.20 -1.87
N GLU A 37 -9.32 7.14 -2.56
CA GLU A 37 -8.70 5.83 -2.43
C GLU A 37 -7.38 5.75 -3.21
N PRO A 38 -6.42 4.90 -2.78
CA PRO A 38 -5.24 4.61 -3.58
C PRO A 38 -5.65 4.15 -4.98
N ASP A 39 -5.04 4.75 -6.01
CA ASP A 39 -5.16 4.28 -7.39
C ASP A 39 -4.04 3.31 -7.74
N VAL A 40 -3.57 2.53 -6.76
CA VAL A 40 -2.50 1.55 -6.88
C VAL A 40 -2.84 0.33 -6.05
N THR A 41 -2.26 -0.81 -6.42
CA THR A 41 -2.29 -2.02 -5.60
C THR A 41 -0.90 -2.25 -5.03
N VAL A 42 -0.76 -2.19 -3.70
CA VAL A 42 0.54 -2.36 -3.03
C VAL A 42 0.42 -3.50 -2.02
N ALA A 43 1.38 -4.41 -2.08
CA ALA A 43 1.60 -5.45 -1.07
C ALA A 43 3.05 -5.42 -0.60
N ILE A 44 3.25 -5.41 0.71
CA ILE A 44 4.57 -5.39 1.35
C ILE A 44 4.71 -6.70 2.12
N SER A 45 5.74 -7.48 1.78
CA SER A 45 6.10 -8.70 2.47
C SER A 45 6.59 -8.40 3.89
N PRO A 46 6.26 -9.23 4.89
CA PRO A 46 6.84 -9.11 6.23
C PRO A 46 8.36 -9.36 6.25
N ALA A 47 8.92 -9.96 5.19
CA ALA A 47 10.37 -10.08 5.03
C ALA A 47 11.04 -8.75 4.66
N PHE A 48 10.29 -7.82 4.07
CA PHE A 48 10.76 -6.47 3.73
C PHE A 48 10.56 -5.47 4.86
N ALA A 49 9.37 -5.44 5.46
CA ALA A 49 9.02 -4.50 6.51
C ALA A 49 7.92 -5.04 7.42
N LEU A 50 8.07 -4.85 8.74
CA LEU A 50 7.06 -5.20 9.73
C LEU A 50 6.19 -4.00 10.11
N ASP A 51 6.74 -2.78 9.98
CA ASP A 51 6.03 -1.53 10.21
C ASP A 51 6.48 -0.39 9.28
N ALA A 52 5.90 0.80 9.45
CA ALA A 52 6.19 1.96 8.61
C ALA A 52 7.67 2.40 8.69
N SER A 53 8.29 2.27 9.86
CA SER A 53 9.67 2.71 10.10
C SER A 53 10.67 1.85 9.31
N ASP A 54 10.39 0.55 9.14
CA ASP A 54 11.18 -0.31 8.25
C ASP A 54 11.11 0.17 6.79
N VAL A 55 9.91 0.57 6.34
CA VAL A 55 9.72 1.11 4.98
C VAL A 55 10.48 2.43 4.83
N GLU A 56 10.44 3.30 5.83
CA GLU A 56 11.22 4.55 5.87
C GLU A 56 12.73 4.28 5.81
N ALA A 57 13.22 3.27 6.53
CA ALA A 57 14.62 2.86 6.49
C ALA A 57 15.06 2.32 5.12
N GLN A 58 14.12 1.83 4.31
CA GLN A 58 14.35 1.31 2.97
C GLN A 58 13.95 2.31 1.86
N ARG A 59 13.72 3.59 2.19
CA ARG A 59 13.18 4.60 1.24
C ARG A 59 13.91 4.67 -0.10
N ASP A 60 15.23 4.46 -0.12
CA ASP A 60 16.05 4.53 -1.32
C ASP A 60 15.80 3.37 -2.30
N ARG A 61 15.11 2.32 -1.86
CA ARG A 61 14.70 1.17 -2.67
C ARG A 61 13.27 1.28 -3.20
N LEU A 62 12.53 2.32 -2.80
CA LEU A 62 11.12 2.46 -3.16
C LEU A 62 10.97 3.10 -4.55
N PRO A 63 10.14 2.53 -5.43
CA PRO A 63 9.90 3.10 -6.75
C PRO A 63 8.93 4.28 -6.69
N LEU A 64 8.97 5.11 -7.74
CA LEU A 64 7.90 6.08 -8.00
C LEU A 64 6.67 5.34 -8.55
N LEU A 65 5.49 5.62 -7.99
CA LEU A 65 4.24 4.98 -8.37
C LEU A 65 3.38 5.86 -9.27
N ARG A 66 2.70 5.26 -10.26
CA ARG A 66 1.72 5.92 -11.12
C ARG A 66 0.34 5.32 -10.93
N ALA A 67 -0.67 6.06 -11.37
CA ALA A 67 -2.06 5.61 -11.40
C ALA A 67 -2.17 4.26 -12.15
N GLY A 68 -2.77 3.26 -11.50
CA GLY A 68 -2.93 1.90 -11.99
C GLY A 68 -1.76 0.94 -11.68
N ASP A 69 -0.67 1.39 -11.05
CA ASP A 69 0.48 0.52 -10.75
C ASP A 69 0.14 -0.59 -9.76
N SER A 70 0.84 -1.72 -9.92
CA SER A 70 0.82 -2.85 -8.99
C SER A 70 2.24 -3.13 -8.50
N LEU A 71 2.48 -2.89 -7.21
CA LEU A 71 3.77 -3.06 -6.56
C LEU A 71 3.72 -4.19 -5.53
N HIS A 72 4.63 -5.15 -5.68
CA HIS A 72 4.90 -6.17 -4.68
C HIS A 72 6.34 -6.01 -4.19
N ILE A 73 6.52 -5.90 -2.88
CA ILE A 73 7.85 -5.74 -2.27
C ILE A 73 8.15 -6.98 -1.43
N GLU A 74 9.24 -7.67 -1.75
CA GLU A 74 9.71 -8.89 -1.08
C GLU A 74 10.98 -8.68 -0.26
#